data_AF-A0AAU7CE30-F1
#
_entry.id   AF-A0AAU7CE30-F1
#
_cell.length_a   1.000
_cell.length_b   1.000
_cell.length_c   1.000
_cell.angle_alpha   90.00
_cell.angle_beta   90.00
_cell.angle_gamma   90.00
#
_symmetry.space_group_name_H-M   'P 1'
#
loop_
_entity.id
_entity.type
_entity.pdbx_description
1 polymer ?
#
loop_
_entity_poly.entity_id
_entity_poly.type
_entity_poly.pdbx_seq_one_letter_code
_entity_poly.pdbx_strand_id
1 'polypeptide(L)'
;MLWIVRWLVLFGAHAQDVSDLSDRFAPPGWQGNPWGPAATLARAEGRLPSIVMTPVMTRWDQWGRAVLRDGDIVFRMGDARILHNFFPFSRFLAGASGSRFSHTGIVAIEDGVPVVYDCIKSGVGRTPFAVWILDNVGAFGVKRIKVERRMVIPRVLAHCRRLFEQKVPFDYSFDLDDSALYCLEMTEKAFRSQGLALSETVRLGDMENATRYPICISLFVSLSRLMLEKPLTLEQAVYLPGNGRHGMWASPLLEPVYPPPAERVIEHVPRQDSRFSLEGDLAIVAGIVHEFRTSDKLRSQREAWFGLGSLVASGGVDSASRSTASAVNRRGIGVLGDSYSDEYQFTLPDRRTARNWVEILSLTRGLDFGRFSASGWGSPRDRGFEYNWARTGATTGDMIATGQQTGLAAQVARGDVGTVFVFIGGNDFIDAMSKSDPKAGLQEALPRALANYRLAVGTIRAADPEVRLVLATVPDIRHLPEFDGPLQEGRLPVRLADDCTAAMGKYNAQIRALAAGDRKIALLDLDLVARLAALESRDHAVVAGRRLDRIRPGNSSDRFFLADLRRPGTLAQAELARKFIQTVNARFGAAIDPLRDAEILRLVDDSLARRTSSSP
;
A
#
# COMPACT_ATOMS: atom_id res chain seq x y z
N MET A 1 9.53 -3.04 23.77
CA MET A 1 8.62 -1.87 23.67
C MET A 1 9.25 -0.66 22.96
N LEU A 2 10.38 -0.11 23.44
CA LEU A 2 11.09 1.02 22.77
C LEU A 2 11.55 0.72 21.33
N TRP A 3 11.78 -0.54 21.01
CA TRP A 3 12.13 -0.99 19.66
C TRP A 3 10.99 -0.86 18.65
N ILE A 4 9.74 -1.12 19.03
CA ILE A 4 8.58 -1.05 18.11
C ILE A 4 8.18 0.42 17.85
N VAL A 5 8.30 1.27 18.87
CA VAL A 5 8.10 2.74 18.74
C VAL A 5 9.18 3.38 17.87
N ARG A 6 10.45 2.94 18.00
CA ARG A 6 11.55 3.36 17.12
C ARG A 6 11.36 2.91 15.67
N TRP A 7 10.70 1.78 15.45
CA TRP A 7 10.30 1.34 14.11
C TRP A 7 9.23 2.27 13.51
N LEU A 8 8.17 2.61 14.26
CA LEU A 8 7.06 3.41 13.71
C LEU A 8 7.41 4.88 13.46
N VAL A 9 8.32 5.45 14.24
CA VAL A 9 8.85 6.82 14.00
C VAL A 9 9.80 6.85 12.80
N LEU A 10 10.54 5.76 12.52
CA LEU A 10 11.45 5.67 11.35
C LEU A 10 10.73 5.37 10.02
N PHE A 11 9.46 4.95 10.06
CA PHE A 11 8.58 4.76 8.90
C PHE A 11 7.58 5.90 8.68
N GLY A 12 7.61 6.94 9.53
CA GLY A 12 6.74 8.14 9.45
C GLY A 12 7.08 9.09 8.29
N ALA A 13 7.91 8.65 7.36
CA ALA A 13 8.09 9.31 6.08
C ALA A 13 7.94 8.19 5.04
N HIS A 14 7.11 8.42 4.01
CA HIS A 14 7.06 7.65 2.75
C HIS A 14 5.97 6.58 2.59
N ALA A 15 4.71 6.96 2.76
CA ALA A 15 3.69 6.58 1.77
C ALA A 15 2.60 7.66 1.66
N GLN A 16 2.22 8.00 0.44
CA GLN A 16 1.04 8.83 0.20
C GLN A 16 -0.21 8.06 0.63
N ASP A 17 -1.10 8.74 1.36
CA ASP A 17 -2.44 8.25 1.69
C ASP A 17 -3.13 7.76 0.41
N VAL A 18 -3.41 6.46 0.33
CA VAL A 18 -4.49 6.01 -0.55
C VAL A 18 -5.76 6.45 0.15
N SER A 19 -6.28 7.58 -0.31
CA SER A 19 -7.53 8.17 0.10
C SER A 19 -8.69 7.16 -0.08
N ASP A 20 -9.77 7.33 0.68
CA ASP A 20 -10.98 6.51 0.53
C ASP A 20 -11.43 6.54 -0.96
N LEU A 21 -12.15 5.52 -1.45
CA LEU A 21 -12.53 5.49 -2.88
C LEU A 21 -13.35 6.71 -3.26
N SER A 22 -14.18 7.20 -2.34
CA SER A 22 -14.87 8.48 -2.43
C SER A 22 -13.90 9.65 -2.64
N ASP A 23 -12.77 9.73 -1.95
CA ASP A 23 -11.80 10.81 -2.13
C ASP A 23 -11.13 10.82 -3.53
N ARG A 24 -11.14 9.70 -4.25
CA ARG A 24 -10.64 9.64 -5.65
C ARG A 24 -11.52 10.43 -6.63
N PHE A 25 -12.72 10.83 -6.22
CA PHE A 25 -13.59 11.74 -6.99
C PHE A 25 -13.23 13.22 -6.76
N ALA A 26 -12.19 13.52 -5.98
CA ALA A 26 -11.56 14.84 -5.94
C ALA A 26 -10.58 14.96 -7.12
N PRO A 27 -10.67 16.01 -7.96
CA PRO A 27 -9.73 16.17 -9.05
C PRO A 27 -8.30 16.45 -8.55
N PRO A 28 -7.28 16.12 -9.37
CA PRO A 28 -5.90 16.43 -9.03
C PRO A 28 -5.72 17.92 -8.71
N GLY A 29 -5.26 18.22 -7.48
CA GLY A 29 -4.99 19.59 -7.03
C GLY A 29 -6.08 20.24 -6.19
N TRP A 30 -7.23 19.59 -5.95
CA TRP A 30 -8.23 20.10 -4.99
C TRP A 30 -7.63 20.20 -3.57
N GLN A 31 -7.82 21.34 -2.92
CA GLN A 31 -7.40 21.58 -1.54
C GLN A 31 -8.63 21.66 -0.62
N GLY A 32 -8.60 20.93 0.48
CA GLY A 32 -9.69 20.88 1.47
C GLY A 32 -10.68 19.74 1.24
N ASN A 33 -11.81 19.76 1.97
CA ASN A 33 -12.79 18.68 1.99
C ASN A 33 -13.46 18.49 0.60
N PRO A 34 -13.24 17.35 -0.09
CA PRO A 34 -13.82 17.11 -1.43
C PRO A 34 -15.33 16.87 -1.40
N TRP A 35 -15.89 16.72 -0.21
CA TRP A 35 -17.32 16.56 0.07
C TRP A 35 -17.86 17.70 0.92
N GLY A 36 -17.11 18.79 1.11
CA GLY A 36 -17.52 19.97 1.88
C GLY A 36 -18.33 20.99 1.05
N PRO A 37 -18.73 22.12 1.67
CA PRO A 37 -19.54 23.16 1.01
C PRO A 37 -18.87 23.75 -0.24
N ALA A 38 -17.56 24.01 -0.17
CA ALA A 38 -16.81 24.60 -1.29
C ALA A 38 -16.78 23.66 -2.51
N ALA A 39 -16.60 22.36 -2.28
CA ALA A 39 -16.62 21.36 -3.35
C ALA A 39 -18.03 21.16 -3.92
N THR A 40 -19.04 21.20 -3.05
CA THR A 40 -20.46 21.11 -3.47
C THR A 40 -20.82 22.28 -4.38
N LEU A 41 -20.48 23.52 -3.98
CA LEU A 41 -20.70 24.72 -4.79
C LEU A 41 -19.93 24.65 -6.11
N ALA A 42 -18.66 24.26 -6.07
CA ALA A 42 -17.85 24.17 -7.28
C ALA A 42 -18.37 23.11 -8.27
N ARG A 43 -18.96 22.00 -7.82
CA ARG A 43 -19.63 21.04 -8.70
C ARG A 43 -20.92 21.62 -9.30
N ALA A 44 -21.71 22.34 -8.50
CA ALA A 44 -22.94 22.99 -8.99
C ALA A 44 -22.65 24.07 -10.05
N GLU A 45 -21.54 24.79 -9.92
CA GLU A 45 -21.09 25.81 -10.86
C GLU A 45 -20.30 25.25 -12.05
N GLY A 46 -20.11 23.93 -12.13
CA GLY A 46 -19.33 23.27 -13.20
C GLY A 46 -17.81 23.49 -13.14
N ARG A 47 -17.29 24.09 -12.06
CA ARG A 47 -15.85 24.24 -11.80
C ARG A 47 -15.18 22.95 -11.36
N LEU A 48 -15.95 22.03 -10.78
CA LEU A 48 -15.55 20.65 -10.53
C LEU A 48 -16.32 19.71 -11.47
N PRO A 49 -15.66 18.67 -12.03
CA PRO A 49 -16.33 17.72 -12.90
C PRO A 49 -17.49 17.03 -12.17
N SER A 50 -18.58 16.81 -12.89
CA SER A 50 -19.71 16.02 -12.42
C SER A 50 -19.27 14.59 -12.12
N ILE A 51 -19.90 13.97 -11.13
CA ILE A 51 -19.63 12.58 -10.78
C ILE A 51 -20.15 11.67 -11.90
N VAL A 52 -19.25 10.97 -12.56
CA VAL A 52 -19.61 9.97 -13.58
C VAL A 52 -20.07 8.70 -12.88
N MET A 53 -21.34 8.34 -13.07
CA MET A 53 -21.95 7.16 -12.46
C MET A 53 -21.46 5.88 -13.15
N THR A 54 -20.79 5.01 -12.39
CA THR A 54 -20.50 3.64 -12.85
C THR A 54 -21.75 2.77 -12.75
N PRO A 55 -21.84 1.62 -13.45
CA PRO A 55 -22.98 0.72 -13.33
C PRO A 55 -23.28 0.27 -11.89
N VAL A 56 -22.25 0.15 -11.04
CA VAL A 56 -22.43 -0.19 -9.62
C VAL A 56 -23.01 0.98 -8.84
N MET A 57 -22.53 2.20 -9.09
CA MET A 57 -23.09 3.41 -8.49
C MET A 57 -24.55 3.60 -8.92
N THR A 58 -24.88 3.34 -10.19
CA THR A 58 -26.26 3.41 -10.68
C THR A 58 -27.18 2.43 -9.96
N ARG A 59 -26.73 1.18 -9.73
CA ARG A 59 -27.50 0.20 -8.95
C ARG A 59 -27.71 0.67 -7.52
N TRP A 60 -26.68 1.21 -6.88
CA TRP A 60 -26.79 1.74 -5.51
C TRP A 60 -27.65 3.00 -5.43
N ASP A 61 -27.61 3.87 -6.44
CA ASP A 61 -28.48 5.04 -6.53
C ASP A 61 -29.94 4.64 -6.68
N GLN A 62 -30.24 3.69 -7.57
CA GLN A 62 -31.58 3.12 -7.74
C GLN A 62 -32.10 2.48 -6.45
N TRP A 63 -31.28 1.63 -5.83
CA TRP A 63 -31.62 1.01 -4.55
C TRP A 63 -31.82 2.06 -3.45
N GLY A 64 -30.92 3.04 -3.37
CA GLY A 64 -30.96 4.13 -2.40
C GLY A 64 -32.24 4.95 -2.50
N ARG A 65 -32.64 5.34 -3.72
CA ARG A 65 -33.90 6.07 -3.96
C ARG A 65 -35.14 5.26 -3.58
N ALA A 66 -35.09 3.95 -3.82
CA ALA A 66 -36.20 3.06 -3.50
C ALA A 66 -36.37 2.85 -1.99
N VAL A 67 -35.26 2.68 -1.26
CA VAL A 67 -35.26 2.19 0.13
C VAL A 67 -35.04 3.29 1.17
N LEU A 68 -34.11 4.20 0.90
CA LEU A 68 -33.66 5.19 1.87
C LEU A 68 -34.65 6.35 2.01
N ARG A 69 -34.70 6.91 3.22
CA ARG A 69 -35.54 8.03 3.62
C ARG A 69 -34.75 8.99 4.49
N ASP A 70 -35.26 10.22 4.58
CA ASP A 70 -34.71 11.24 5.48
C ASP A 70 -34.55 10.70 6.91
N GLY A 71 -33.39 10.96 7.51
CA GLY A 71 -33.08 10.56 8.87
C GLY A 71 -32.72 9.08 9.04
N ASP A 72 -32.62 8.31 7.96
CA ASP A 72 -32.04 6.97 8.04
C ASP A 72 -30.58 7.05 8.48
N ILE A 73 -30.17 6.12 9.35
CA ILE A 73 -28.80 5.95 9.77
C ILE A 73 -28.22 4.76 9.01
N VAL A 74 -27.20 5.05 8.22
CA VAL A 74 -26.46 4.04 7.45
C VAL A 74 -25.20 3.64 8.21
N PHE A 75 -24.92 2.35 8.23
CA PHE A 75 -23.77 1.74 8.91
C PHE A 75 -22.95 0.97 7.89
N ARG A 76 -21.64 1.17 7.88
CA ARG A 76 -20.72 0.40 7.01
C ARG A 76 -19.48 -0.04 7.76
N MET A 77 -18.87 -1.12 7.27
CA MET A 77 -17.46 -1.40 7.54
C MET A 77 -16.63 -0.58 6.55
N GLY A 78 -16.01 0.50 7.01
CA GLY A 78 -15.07 1.28 6.22
C GLY A 78 -13.73 0.55 6.04
N ASP A 79 -12.88 1.07 5.16
CA ASP A 79 -11.51 0.58 4.95
C ASP A 79 -10.48 1.61 5.43
N ALA A 80 -10.82 2.38 6.47
CA ALA A 80 -9.91 3.38 7.01
C ALA A 80 -8.66 2.67 7.53
N ARG A 81 -7.52 3.10 7.00
CA ARG A 81 -6.19 2.60 7.36
C ARG A 81 -5.33 3.73 7.91
N ILE A 82 -4.49 3.36 8.87
CA ILE A 82 -3.48 4.24 9.48
C ILE A 82 -2.09 3.64 9.26
N LEU A 83 -1.04 4.39 9.62
CA LEU A 83 0.35 4.00 9.38
C LEU A 83 0.60 3.71 7.89
N HIS A 84 0.34 4.70 7.03
CA HIS A 84 0.65 4.57 5.60
C HIS A 84 -0.05 3.38 4.92
N ASN A 85 -1.35 3.21 5.18
CA ASN A 85 -2.20 2.14 4.64
C ASN A 85 -1.92 0.71 5.17
N PHE A 86 -0.97 0.56 6.11
CA PHE A 86 -0.54 -0.74 6.61
C PHE A 86 -1.51 -1.32 7.65
N PHE A 87 -2.03 -0.48 8.54
CA PHE A 87 -2.84 -0.94 9.66
C PHE A 87 -4.34 -0.76 9.37
N PRO A 88 -5.15 -1.83 9.34
CA PRO A 88 -6.59 -1.78 9.04
C PRO A 88 -7.38 -1.27 10.24
N PHE A 89 -7.35 0.05 10.44
CA PHE A 89 -7.91 0.72 11.62
C PHE A 89 -9.40 0.45 11.80
N SER A 90 -10.20 0.51 10.74
CA SER A 90 -11.63 0.19 10.79
C SER A 90 -11.89 -1.22 11.31
N ARG A 91 -11.12 -2.22 10.85
CA ARG A 91 -11.27 -3.62 11.29
C ARG A 91 -10.80 -3.83 12.72
N PHE A 92 -9.71 -3.17 13.12
CA PHE A 92 -9.23 -3.18 14.50
C PHE A 92 -10.30 -2.63 15.47
N LEU A 93 -10.80 -1.42 15.25
CA LEU A 93 -11.81 -0.84 16.15
C LEU A 93 -13.11 -1.64 16.15
N ALA A 94 -13.55 -2.13 14.99
CA ALA A 94 -14.71 -3.00 14.90
C ALA A 94 -14.51 -4.30 15.68
N GLY A 95 -13.35 -4.96 15.52
CA GLY A 95 -13.00 -6.19 16.25
C GLY A 95 -12.91 -5.97 17.76
N ALA A 96 -12.21 -4.92 18.20
CA ALA A 96 -12.05 -4.57 19.61
C ALA A 96 -13.39 -4.23 20.27
N SER A 97 -14.29 -3.54 19.57
CA SER A 97 -15.64 -3.22 20.05
C SER A 97 -16.66 -4.34 19.87
N GLY A 98 -16.33 -5.44 19.20
CA GLY A 98 -17.30 -6.48 18.85
C GLY A 98 -18.37 -6.01 17.84
N SER A 99 -18.07 -4.95 17.10
CA SER A 99 -18.95 -4.35 16.09
C SER A 99 -18.74 -4.95 14.71
N ARG A 100 -19.80 -4.98 13.88
CA ARG A 100 -19.70 -5.33 12.45
C ARG A 100 -19.44 -4.12 11.55
N PHE A 101 -19.53 -2.94 12.13
CA PHE A 101 -19.41 -1.66 11.44
C PHE A 101 -18.28 -0.84 12.08
N SER A 102 -17.77 0.14 11.35
CA SER A 102 -16.78 1.08 11.85
C SER A 102 -17.17 2.54 11.61
N HIS A 103 -18.22 2.78 10.83
CA HIS A 103 -18.57 4.12 10.34
C HIS A 103 -20.08 4.27 10.22
N THR A 104 -20.58 5.48 10.45
CA THR A 104 -22.00 5.83 10.30
C THR A 104 -22.18 7.15 9.54
N GLY A 105 -23.39 7.34 9.03
CA GLY A 105 -23.84 8.61 8.48
C GLY A 105 -25.36 8.72 8.52
N ILE A 106 -25.87 9.94 8.34
CA ILE A 106 -27.31 10.24 8.33
C ILE A 106 -27.73 10.59 6.90
N VAL A 107 -28.79 9.94 6.42
CA VAL A 107 -29.32 10.16 5.07
C VAL A 107 -30.23 11.38 5.04
N ALA A 108 -30.07 12.21 4.00
CA ALA A 108 -31.05 13.18 3.56
C ALA A 108 -31.43 12.90 2.09
N ILE A 109 -32.68 13.12 1.72
CA ILE A 109 -33.18 13.07 0.36
C ILE A 109 -33.24 14.50 -0.15
N GLU A 110 -32.28 14.88 -0.99
CA GLU A 110 -32.15 16.22 -1.54
C GLU A 110 -32.34 16.16 -3.05
N ASP A 111 -33.31 16.92 -3.57
CA ASP A 111 -33.73 16.87 -4.98
C ASP A 111 -34.03 15.44 -5.48
N GLY A 112 -34.64 14.64 -4.60
CA GLY A 112 -34.94 13.23 -4.85
C GLY A 112 -33.73 12.29 -4.83
N VAL A 113 -32.53 12.78 -4.53
CA VAL A 113 -31.28 12.02 -4.47
C VAL A 113 -30.89 11.75 -3.02
N PRO A 114 -30.59 10.49 -2.64
CA PRO A 114 -30.06 10.19 -1.32
C PRO A 114 -28.62 10.68 -1.19
N VAL A 115 -28.39 11.56 -0.22
CA VAL A 115 -27.06 12.00 0.23
C VAL A 115 -26.85 11.60 1.68
N VAL A 116 -25.59 11.37 2.05
CA VAL A 116 -25.18 10.99 3.39
C VAL A 116 -24.36 12.12 3.98
N TYR A 117 -24.80 12.63 5.13
CA TYR A 117 -23.98 13.44 6.00
C TYR A 117 -23.16 12.51 6.88
N ASP A 118 -21.85 12.66 6.84
CA ASP A 118 -20.91 11.93 7.70
C ASP A 118 -19.68 12.79 8.01
N CYS A 119 -18.79 12.28 8.85
CA CYS A 119 -17.51 12.93 9.15
C CYS A 119 -16.37 11.97 8.86
N ILE A 120 -15.52 12.35 7.91
CA ILE A 120 -14.31 11.61 7.51
C ILE A 120 -13.07 12.46 7.82
N LYS A 121 -11.86 11.98 7.52
CA LYS A 121 -10.59 12.67 7.83
C LYS A 121 -10.54 14.15 7.42
N SER A 122 -11.24 14.54 6.34
CA SER A 122 -11.33 15.91 5.85
C SER A 122 -12.41 16.77 6.54
N GLY A 123 -13.10 16.25 7.56
CA GLY A 123 -14.20 16.88 8.28
C GLY A 123 -15.59 16.45 7.82
N VAL A 124 -16.61 17.16 8.29
CA VAL A 124 -18.01 16.90 7.98
C VAL A 124 -18.27 17.09 6.47
N GLY A 125 -18.83 16.07 5.84
CA GLY A 125 -19.12 16.03 4.42
C GLY A 125 -20.59 15.76 4.10
N ARG A 126 -20.95 16.05 2.85
CA ARG A 126 -22.24 15.71 2.24
C ARG A 126 -21.97 14.93 0.96
N THR A 127 -22.07 13.61 1.04
CA THR A 127 -21.63 12.70 -0.02
C THR A 127 -22.83 11.98 -0.65
N PRO A 128 -22.98 11.92 -1.99
CA PRO A 128 -24.02 11.10 -2.60
C PRO A 128 -23.93 9.65 -2.11
N PHE A 129 -25.05 9.03 -1.75
CA PHE A 129 -25.06 7.68 -1.17
C PHE A 129 -24.34 6.66 -2.07
N ALA A 130 -24.55 6.74 -3.38
CA ALA A 130 -23.91 5.86 -4.36
C ALA A 130 -22.38 5.98 -4.41
N VAL A 131 -21.81 7.10 -3.94
CA VAL A 131 -20.37 7.28 -3.76
C VAL A 131 -19.94 6.81 -2.37
N TRP A 132 -20.68 7.21 -1.33
CA TRP A 132 -20.41 6.81 0.04
C TRP A 132 -20.36 5.29 0.19
N ILE A 133 -21.27 4.55 -0.41
CA ILE A 133 -21.28 3.08 -0.26
C ILE A 133 -20.05 2.38 -0.89
N LEU A 134 -19.28 3.06 -1.75
CA LEU A 134 -18.10 2.50 -2.38
C LEU A 134 -16.96 2.20 -1.39
N ASP A 135 -16.87 2.94 -0.27
CA ASP A 135 -15.84 2.68 0.73
C ASP A 135 -16.19 1.51 1.67
N ASN A 136 -17.31 0.82 1.43
CA ASN A 136 -17.69 -0.35 2.22
C ASN A 136 -16.86 -1.59 1.82
N VAL A 137 -16.22 -2.22 2.80
CA VAL A 137 -15.44 -3.46 2.64
C VAL A 137 -15.95 -4.63 3.48
N GLY A 138 -17.15 -4.50 4.05
CA GLY A 138 -17.74 -5.54 4.88
C GLY A 138 -19.24 -5.38 5.04
N ALA A 139 -19.72 -5.48 6.29
CA ALA A 139 -21.14 -5.39 6.57
C ALA A 139 -21.69 -3.99 6.28
N PHE A 140 -22.88 -3.96 5.69
CA PHE A 140 -23.69 -2.76 5.49
C PHE A 140 -25.05 -2.97 6.14
N GLY A 141 -25.55 -1.93 6.81
CA GLY A 141 -26.84 -1.96 7.50
C GLY A 141 -27.49 -0.59 7.51
N VAL A 142 -28.82 -0.57 7.56
CA VAL A 142 -29.62 0.65 7.66
C VAL A 142 -30.62 0.50 8.78
N LYS A 143 -30.67 1.52 9.64
CA LYS A 143 -31.73 1.67 10.63
C LYS A 143 -32.43 3.00 10.47
N ARG A 144 -33.68 3.04 10.90
CA ARG A 144 -34.53 4.23 10.89
C ARG A 144 -35.02 4.51 12.30
N ILE A 145 -35.21 5.78 12.63
CA ILE A 145 -35.90 6.12 13.87
C ILE A 145 -37.34 5.61 13.84
N LYS A 146 -37.78 4.98 14.94
CA LYS A 146 -39.14 4.45 15.04
C LYS A 146 -40.18 5.54 14.81
N VAL A 147 -41.33 5.13 14.26
CA VAL A 147 -42.36 6.02 13.72
C VAL A 147 -42.80 7.10 14.72
N GLU A 148 -42.84 6.79 16.01
CA GLU A 148 -43.30 7.68 17.09
C GLU A 148 -42.34 8.83 17.39
N ARG A 149 -41.16 8.84 16.77
CA ARG A 149 -40.11 9.86 16.98
C ARG A 149 -39.66 10.52 15.68
N ARG A 150 -40.19 10.12 14.52
CA ARG A 150 -39.79 10.64 13.19
C ARG A 150 -40.00 12.15 13.04
N MET A 151 -40.83 12.78 13.86
CA MET A 151 -41.02 14.24 13.89
C MET A 151 -39.74 15.05 14.16
N VAL A 152 -38.69 14.44 14.72
CA VAL A 152 -37.41 15.13 14.93
C VAL A 152 -36.52 15.20 13.68
N ILE A 153 -36.79 14.37 12.66
CA ILE A 153 -35.92 14.20 11.49
C ILE A 153 -35.57 15.53 10.82
N PRO A 154 -36.52 16.46 10.56
CA PRO A 154 -36.17 17.74 9.95
C PRO A 154 -35.15 18.54 10.77
N ARG A 155 -35.23 18.48 12.11
CA ARG A 155 -34.29 19.17 13.01
C ARG A 155 -32.94 18.48 13.09
N VAL A 156 -32.91 17.15 13.03
CA VAL A 156 -31.68 16.35 12.89
C VAL A 156 -30.95 16.73 11.60
N LEU A 157 -31.66 16.75 10.46
CA LEU A 157 -31.06 17.12 9.17
C LEU A 157 -30.63 18.60 9.12
N ALA A 158 -31.36 19.49 9.78
CA ALA A 158 -30.95 20.88 9.94
C ALA A 158 -29.66 20.98 10.78
N HIS A 159 -29.49 20.13 11.79
CA HIS A 159 -28.25 20.05 12.57
C HIS A 159 -27.07 19.58 11.68
N CYS A 160 -27.25 18.51 10.91
CA CYS A 160 -26.21 18.04 9.98
C CYS A 160 -25.80 19.12 8.96
N ARG A 161 -26.79 19.83 8.38
CA ARG A 161 -26.55 20.94 7.45
C ARG A 161 -25.74 22.07 8.09
N ARG A 162 -26.05 22.46 9.32
CA ARG A 162 -25.27 23.48 10.04
C ARG A 162 -23.81 23.05 10.24
N LEU A 163 -23.57 21.81 10.68
CA LEU A 163 -22.20 21.29 10.86
C LEU A 163 -21.42 21.27 9.54
N PHE A 164 -22.09 20.87 8.46
CA PHE A 164 -21.54 20.88 7.11
C PHE A 164 -21.16 22.30 6.66
N GLU A 165 -22.05 23.27 6.81
CA GLU A 165 -21.82 24.68 6.46
C GLU A 165 -20.69 25.31 7.28
N GLN A 166 -20.61 24.96 8.57
CA GLN A 166 -19.54 25.37 9.48
C GLN A 166 -18.19 24.72 9.18
N LYS A 167 -18.15 23.68 8.33
CA LYS A 167 -16.95 22.92 7.97
C LYS A 167 -16.27 22.33 9.21
N VAL A 168 -17.07 21.77 10.12
CA VAL A 168 -16.55 21.17 11.37
C VAL A 168 -15.49 20.11 11.04
N PRO A 169 -14.28 20.21 11.60
CA PRO A 169 -13.16 19.32 11.28
C PRO A 169 -13.34 17.92 11.90
N PHE A 170 -12.51 16.98 11.43
CA PHE A 170 -12.46 15.65 12.01
C PHE A 170 -11.73 15.66 13.34
N ASP A 171 -12.30 14.99 14.33
CA ASP A 171 -11.67 14.81 15.63
C ASP A 171 -10.77 13.57 15.66
N TYR A 172 -9.46 13.80 15.72
CA TYR A 172 -8.46 12.75 15.83
C TYR A 172 -8.21 12.29 17.27
N SER A 173 -8.62 13.10 18.25
CA SER A 173 -8.39 12.87 19.69
C SER A 173 -9.60 12.23 20.38
N PHE A 174 -10.72 12.07 19.67
CA PHE A 174 -11.98 11.59 20.23
C PHE A 174 -12.41 12.41 21.47
N ASP A 175 -12.09 13.70 21.48
CA ASP A 175 -12.56 14.67 22.44
C ASP A 175 -14.04 14.92 22.18
N LEU A 176 -14.90 14.59 23.14
CA LEU A 176 -16.35 14.76 23.00
C LEU A 176 -16.82 16.23 23.03
N ASP A 177 -15.93 17.19 22.76
CA ASP A 177 -16.27 18.59 22.60
C ASP A 177 -16.89 18.86 21.21
N ASP A 178 -17.42 20.07 20.99
CA ASP A 178 -18.12 20.40 19.75
C ASP A 178 -17.21 21.07 18.70
N SER A 179 -15.89 21.16 18.95
CA SER A 179 -14.95 21.86 18.07
C SER A 179 -14.50 21.02 16.87
N ALA A 180 -14.51 19.70 17.02
CA ALA A 180 -14.26 18.70 15.99
C ALA A 180 -15.15 17.49 16.27
N LEU A 181 -15.46 16.69 15.25
CA LEU A 181 -16.32 15.51 15.42
C LEU A 181 -15.77 14.32 14.64
N TYR A 182 -16.07 13.10 15.09
CA TYR A 182 -15.99 11.90 14.25
C TYR A 182 -17.38 11.38 13.88
N CYS A 183 -17.45 10.43 12.94
CA CYS A 183 -18.71 10.00 12.31
C CYS A 183 -19.81 9.55 13.28
N LEU A 184 -19.47 8.74 14.29
CA LEU A 184 -20.42 8.25 15.28
C LEU A 184 -20.90 9.37 16.18
N GLU A 185 -19.99 10.23 16.62
CA GLU A 185 -20.33 11.37 17.47
C GLU A 185 -21.20 12.38 16.74
N MET A 186 -20.91 12.69 15.47
CA MET A 186 -21.76 13.53 14.64
C MET A 186 -23.18 12.96 14.56
N THR A 187 -23.29 11.64 14.34
CA THR A 187 -24.58 10.94 14.27
C THR A 187 -25.30 11.03 15.61
N GLU A 188 -24.63 10.69 16.71
CA GLU A 188 -25.18 10.74 18.07
C GLU A 188 -25.61 12.16 18.46
N LYS A 189 -24.74 13.17 18.30
CA LYS A 189 -25.03 14.56 18.66
C LYS A 189 -26.17 15.15 17.84
N ALA A 190 -26.31 14.78 16.57
CA ALA A 190 -27.44 15.22 15.75
C ALA A 190 -28.79 14.78 16.34
N PHE A 191 -28.91 13.52 16.79
CA PHE A 191 -30.12 13.02 17.45
C PHE A 191 -30.25 13.46 18.91
N ARG A 192 -29.15 13.46 19.68
CA ARG A 192 -29.11 13.85 21.08
C ARG A 192 -29.46 15.32 21.28
N SER A 193 -29.08 16.19 20.34
CA SER A 193 -29.52 17.60 20.33
C SER A 193 -31.05 17.76 20.21
N GLN A 194 -31.75 16.70 19.78
CA GLN A 194 -33.22 16.63 19.71
C GLN A 194 -33.83 15.80 20.85
N GLY A 195 -33.06 15.49 21.90
CA GLY A 195 -33.49 14.72 23.06
C GLY A 195 -33.48 13.20 22.84
N LEU A 196 -32.85 12.71 21.78
CA LEU A 196 -32.77 11.27 21.47
C LEU A 196 -31.33 10.76 21.59
N ALA A 197 -31.00 10.22 22.76
CA ALA A 197 -29.75 9.50 22.98
C ALA A 197 -29.82 8.14 22.27
N LEU A 198 -29.01 7.92 21.23
CA LEU A 198 -29.02 6.65 20.50
C LEU A 198 -28.18 5.59 21.21
N SER A 199 -27.07 6.01 21.83
CA SER A 199 -26.14 5.14 22.53
C SER A 199 -25.43 5.87 23.68
N GLU A 200 -24.87 5.12 24.61
CA GLU A 200 -23.97 5.65 25.63
C GLU A 200 -22.51 5.46 25.22
N THR A 201 -21.62 6.29 25.77
CA THR A 201 -20.18 6.18 25.53
C THR A 201 -19.59 4.98 26.25
N VAL A 202 -18.56 4.39 25.65
CA VAL A 202 -17.75 3.31 26.24
C VAL A 202 -16.31 3.77 26.32
N ARG A 203 -15.60 3.43 27.40
CA ARG A 203 -14.17 3.75 27.52
C ARG A 203 -13.36 2.86 26.57
N LEU A 204 -12.31 3.39 25.96
CA LEU A 204 -11.45 2.62 25.04
C LEU A 204 -10.93 1.31 25.67
N GLY A 205 -10.58 1.32 26.95
CA GLY A 205 -10.13 0.13 27.69
C GLY A 205 -11.24 -0.90 27.97
N ASP A 206 -12.49 -0.48 27.95
CA ASP A 206 -13.67 -1.29 28.30
C ASP A 206 -14.42 -1.82 27.08
N MET A 207 -13.85 -1.66 25.87
CA MET A 207 -14.43 -2.26 24.67
C MET A 207 -14.57 -3.78 24.82
N GLU A 208 -15.66 -4.34 24.27
CA GLU A 208 -16.08 -5.72 24.50
C GLU A 208 -14.97 -6.77 24.35
N ASN A 209 -14.09 -6.62 23.37
CA ASN A 209 -12.98 -7.53 23.09
C ASN A 209 -11.61 -6.91 23.35
N ALA A 210 -11.50 -5.81 24.12
CA ALA A 210 -10.24 -5.09 24.32
C ALA A 210 -9.09 -6.00 24.77
N THR A 211 -9.37 -6.97 25.65
CA THR A 211 -8.39 -7.93 26.18
C THR A 211 -7.83 -8.92 25.15
N ARG A 212 -8.42 -9.00 23.94
CA ARG A 212 -7.92 -9.79 22.80
C ARG A 212 -6.98 -9.01 21.88
N TYR A 213 -6.89 -7.69 22.07
CA TYR A 213 -6.05 -6.78 21.30
C TYR A 213 -5.09 -5.97 22.19
N PRO A 214 -4.46 -6.55 23.24
CA PRO A 214 -3.66 -5.78 24.18
C PRO A 214 -2.49 -5.07 23.51
N ILE A 215 -1.89 -5.64 22.46
CA ILE A 215 -0.78 -5.01 21.74
C ILE A 215 -1.30 -3.85 20.89
N CYS A 216 -2.35 -4.07 20.08
CA CYS A 216 -2.91 -3.03 19.21
C CYS A 216 -3.46 -1.86 20.02
N ILE A 217 -4.15 -2.10 21.14
CA ILE A 217 -4.64 -1.03 22.03
C ILE A 217 -3.49 -0.27 22.68
N SER A 218 -2.51 -0.98 23.26
CA SER A 218 -1.34 -0.35 23.87
C SER A 218 -0.58 0.49 22.85
N LEU A 219 -0.48 -0.01 21.61
CA LEU A 219 0.17 0.69 20.51
C LEU A 219 -0.62 1.93 20.09
N PHE A 220 -1.94 1.80 19.92
CA PHE A 220 -2.83 2.89 19.54
C PHE A 220 -2.76 4.06 20.55
N VAL A 221 -2.85 3.74 21.84
CA VAL A 221 -2.69 4.71 22.94
C VAL A 221 -1.28 5.31 22.94
N SER A 222 -0.24 4.48 22.82
CA SER A 222 1.15 4.96 22.86
C SER A 222 1.52 5.85 21.67
N LEU A 223 1.06 5.51 20.47
CA LEU A 223 1.32 6.28 19.25
C LEU A 223 0.57 7.61 19.22
N SER A 224 -0.63 7.67 19.82
CA SER A 224 -1.37 8.91 19.94
C SER A 224 -0.56 10.01 20.64
N ARG A 225 0.30 9.64 21.61
CA ARG A 225 1.21 10.57 22.31
C ARG A 225 2.26 11.22 21.42
N LEU A 226 2.55 10.62 20.27
CA LEU A 226 3.55 11.10 19.31
C LEU A 226 2.93 11.88 18.15
N MET A 227 1.62 11.68 17.90
CA MET A 227 0.95 12.18 16.70
C MET A 227 -0.16 13.19 16.98
N LEU A 228 -0.71 13.20 18.20
CA LEU A 228 -1.82 14.08 18.58
C LEU A 228 -1.35 15.07 19.64
N GLU A 229 -1.86 16.29 19.56
CA GLU A 229 -1.68 17.30 20.61
C GLU A 229 -2.33 16.86 21.93
N LYS A 230 -3.46 16.16 21.85
CA LYS A 230 -4.16 15.54 22.99
C LYS A 230 -4.14 14.02 22.84
N PRO A 231 -3.28 13.31 23.59
CA PRO A 231 -3.14 11.87 23.43
C PRO A 231 -4.36 11.10 23.96
N LEU A 232 -4.65 9.98 23.30
CA LEU A 232 -5.69 9.06 23.72
C LEU A 232 -5.28 8.35 25.01
N THR A 233 -6.28 7.99 25.82
CA THR A 233 -6.11 7.20 27.04
C THR A 233 -7.11 6.04 27.04
N LEU A 234 -6.85 5.02 27.87
CA LEU A 234 -7.82 3.92 28.03
C LEU A 234 -9.15 4.39 28.62
N GLU A 235 -9.14 5.51 29.35
CA GLU A 235 -10.32 6.13 29.94
C GLU A 235 -11.12 6.98 28.95
N GLN A 236 -10.60 7.19 27.72
CA GLN A 236 -11.25 8.02 26.72
C GLN A 236 -12.62 7.43 26.38
N ALA A 237 -13.67 8.22 26.58
CA ALA A 237 -15.04 7.84 26.30
C ALA A 237 -15.35 8.04 24.81
N VAL A 238 -15.85 7.00 24.15
CA VAL A 238 -16.17 7.03 22.71
C VAL A 238 -17.53 6.41 22.41
N TYR A 239 -18.18 6.87 21.36
CA TYR A 239 -19.37 6.25 20.79
C TYR A 239 -18.97 5.16 19.80
N LEU A 240 -19.69 4.05 19.84
CA LEU A 240 -19.40 2.88 19.01
C LEU A 240 -20.59 2.58 18.09
N PRO A 241 -20.36 2.12 16.85
CA PRO A 241 -21.45 1.57 16.05
C PRO A 241 -22.11 0.39 16.76
N GLY A 242 -21.31 -0.47 17.38
CA GLY A 242 -21.77 -1.57 18.22
C GLY A 242 -22.37 -2.73 17.45
N ASN A 243 -23.19 -3.51 18.15
CA ASN A 243 -23.80 -4.74 17.65
C ASN A 243 -25.24 -4.87 18.17
N GLY A 244 -25.81 -6.09 18.16
CA GLY A 244 -27.18 -6.31 18.64
C GLY A 244 -27.39 -6.07 20.15
N ARG A 245 -26.30 -5.94 20.93
CA ARG A 245 -26.33 -5.83 22.40
C ARG A 245 -25.94 -4.45 22.93
N HIS A 246 -25.00 -3.76 22.27
CA HIS A 246 -24.52 -2.45 22.69
C HIS A 246 -24.21 -1.52 21.51
N GLY A 247 -23.92 -0.25 21.80
CA GLY A 247 -23.64 0.81 20.83
C GLY A 247 -24.89 1.25 20.05
N MET A 248 -24.67 2.10 19.05
CA MET A 248 -25.76 2.75 18.29
C MET A 248 -26.65 1.75 17.54
N TRP A 249 -26.09 0.64 17.05
CA TRP A 249 -26.85 -0.42 16.41
C TRP A 249 -27.81 -1.11 17.39
N ALA A 250 -27.53 -1.16 18.69
CA ALA A 250 -28.44 -1.73 19.67
C ALA A 250 -29.55 -0.76 20.12
N SER A 251 -29.55 0.47 19.62
CA SER A 251 -30.47 1.51 20.09
C SER A 251 -31.94 1.06 20.02
N PRO A 252 -32.70 1.13 21.13
CA PRO A 252 -34.12 0.78 21.14
C PRO A 252 -34.99 1.81 20.41
N LEU A 253 -34.42 2.98 20.09
CA LEU A 253 -35.08 4.04 19.34
C LEU A 253 -35.10 3.76 17.83
N LEU A 254 -34.30 2.81 17.38
CA LEU A 254 -34.09 2.50 15.97
C LEU A 254 -34.72 1.15 15.58
N GLU A 255 -35.29 1.09 14.38
CA GLU A 255 -35.79 -0.13 13.74
C GLU A 255 -34.97 -0.46 12.48
N PRO A 256 -34.73 -1.75 12.17
CA PRO A 256 -33.99 -2.13 10.99
C PRO A 256 -34.79 -1.86 9.71
N VAL A 257 -34.16 -1.21 8.74
CA VAL A 257 -34.66 -1.07 7.35
C VAL A 257 -33.98 -2.09 6.45
N TYR A 258 -32.67 -2.24 6.62
CA TYR A 258 -31.85 -3.23 5.94
C TYR A 258 -30.89 -3.84 6.95
N PRO A 259 -31.17 -5.05 7.48
CA PRO A 259 -30.27 -5.69 8.43
C PRO A 259 -29.00 -6.18 7.71
N PRO A 260 -27.84 -6.21 8.39
CA PRO A 260 -26.66 -6.85 7.83
C PRO A 260 -26.93 -8.37 7.65
N PRO A 261 -26.24 -9.04 6.71
CA PRO A 261 -26.46 -10.47 6.44
C PRO A 261 -26.42 -11.31 7.74
N ALA A 262 -27.34 -12.26 7.87
CA ALA A 262 -27.52 -13.08 9.07
C ALA A 262 -26.25 -13.86 9.46
N GLU A 263 -25.99 -13.95 10.76
CA GLU A 263 -24.92 -14.78 11.33
C GLU A 263 -25.22 -16.27 11.10
N ARG A 264 -24.19 -17.06 10.75
CA ARG A 264 -24.09 -18.40 11.34
C ARG A 264 -24.09 -18.15 12.84
N VAL A 265 -25.12 -18.62 13.53
CA VAL A 265 -25.26 -18.57 14.99
C VAL A 265 -23.89 -18.85 15.60
N ILE A 266 -23.21 -17.80 16.04
CA ILE A 266 -22.14 -17.98 17.00
C ILE A 266 -22.92 -18.24 18.28
N GLU A 267 -22.99 -19.52 18.67
CA GLU A 267 -23.41 -19.93 20.01
C GLU A 267 -22.89 -18.93 21.01
N HIS A 268 -23.71 -18.55 21.99
CA HIS A 268 -23.35 -17.69 23.12
C HIS A 268 -21.84 -17.70 23.37
N VAL A 269 -21.13 -16.67 22.89
CA VAL A 269 -19.80 -16.39 23.42
C VAL A 269 -20.12 -15.62 24.69
N PRO A 270 -20.11 -16.27 25.88
CA PRO A 270 -20.24 -15.52 27.12
C PRO A 270 -19.16 -14.44 27.15
N ARG A 271 -19.37 -13.38 27.93
CA ARG A 271 -18.30 -12.47 28.35
C ARG A 271 -17.11 -13.36 28.75
N GLN A 272 -16.10 -13.47 27.88
CA GLN A 272 -15.01 -14.39 28.14
C GLN A 272 -14.22 -13.80 29.29
N ASP A 273 -13.92 -14.65 30.28
CA ASP A 273 -13.17 -14.28 31.48
C ASP A 273 -11.97 -13.40 31.13
N SER A 274 -11.67 -12.47 32.04
CA SER A 274 -10.63 -11.42 32.06
C SER A 274 -9.18 -11.86 31.79
N ARG A 275 -8.95 -12.92 31.01
CA ARG A 275 -7.63 -13.39 30.58
C ARG A 275 -7.23 -12.69 29.30
N PHE A 276 -6.08 -12.04 29.33
CA PHE A 276 -5.44 -11.48 28.15
C PHE A 276 -5.18 -12.57 27.10
N SER A 277 -5.47 -12.25 25.83
CA SER A 277 -5.18 -13.10 24.68
C SER A 277 -4.60 -12.26 23.55
N LEU A 278 -3.69 -12.84 22.77
CA LEU A 278 -3.11 -12.21 21.57
C LEU A 278 -3.86 -12.58 20.29
N GLU A 279 -4.96 -13.30 20.38
CA GLU A 279 -5.68 -13.82 19.22
C GLU A 279 -6.16 -12.70 18.27
N GLY A 280 -6.66 -11.60 18.81
CA GLY A 280 -7.08 -10.44 18.03
C GLY A 280 -5.90 -9.72 17.37
N ASP A 281 -4.80 -9.54 18.11
CA ASP A 281 -3.55 -8.98 17.58
C ASP A 281 -3.01 -9.85 16.43
N LEU A 282 -2.97 -11.18 16.62
CA LEU A 282 -2.55 -12.13 15.59
C LEU A 282 -3.48 -12.14 14.38
N ALA A 283 -4.80 -11.98 14.58
CA ALA A 283 -5.76 -11.87 13.48
C ALA A 283 -5.57 -10.60 12.65
N ILE A 284 -5.22 -9.47 13.27
CA ILE A 284 -4.86 -8.24 12.55
C ILE A 284 -3.58 -8.46 11.73
N VAL A 285 -2.54 -9.05 12.33
CA VAL A 285 -1.29 -9.36 11.62
C VAL A 285 -1.52 -10.36 10.48
N ALA A 286 -2.25 -11.45 10.74
CA ALA A 286 -2.58 -12.45 9.73
C ALA A 286 -3.46 -11.87 8.62
N GLY A 287 -4.38 -10.96 8.94
CA GLY A 287 -5.20 -10.24 7.97
C GLY A 287 -4.36 -9.33 7.07
N ILE A 288 -3.41 -8.58 7.66
CA ILE A 288 -2.43 -7.79 6.91
C ILE A 288 -1.63 -8.72 5.97
N VAL A 289 -1.07 -9.81 6.49
CA VAL A 289 -0.31 -10.80 5.71
C VAL A 289 -1.16 -11.43 4.60
N HIS A 290 -2.41 -11.78 4.90
CA HIS A 290 -3.35 -12.36 3.94
C HIS A 290 -3.72 -11.35 2.85
N GLU A 291 -3.98 -10.08 3.17
CA GLU A 291 -4.24 -9.02 2.18
C GLU A 291 -3.01 -8.74 1.32
N PHE A 292 -1.81 -8.75 1.90
CA PHE A 292 -0.56 -8.70 1.13
C PHE A 292 -0.43 -9.88 0.15
N ARG A 293 -0.88 -11.08 0.56
CA ARG A 293 -0.86 -12.29 -0.28
C ARG A 293 -2.01 -12.37 -1.29
N THR A 294 -3.15 -11.74 -1.02
CA THR A 294 -4.38 -11.83 -1.83
C THR A 294 -4.72 -10.56 -2.61
N SER A 295 -3.89 -9.51 -2.50
CA SER A 295 -4.04 -8.24 -3.21
C SER A 295 -4.25 -8.41 -4.73
N ASP A 296 -3.75 -9.50 -5.34
CA ASP A 296 -3.97 -9.82 -6.76
C ASP A 296 -5.36 -10.45 -7.07
N LYS A 297 -5.96 -11.18 -6.11
CA LYS A 297 -7.26 -11.88 -6.28
C LYS A 297 -8.45 -10.98 -5.94
N LEU A 298 -8.34 -10.18 -4.89
CA LEU A 298 -9.39 -9.22 -4.52
C LEU A 298 -9.43 -8.03 -5.47
N ARG A 299 -8.29 -7.61 -6.04
CA ARG A 299 -8.25 -6.56 -7.06
C ARG A 299 -8.91 -7.03 -8.37
N SER A 300 -8.64 -8.24 -8.84
CA SER A 300 -9.27 -8.80 -10.05
C SER A 300 -10.75 -9.15 -9.85
N GLN A 301 -11.18 -9.64 -8.67
CA GLN A 301 -12.60 -9.82 -8.37
C GLN A 301 -13.34 -8.49 -8.15
N ARG A 302 -12.70 -7.46 -7.60
CA ARG A 302 -13.26 -6.09 -7.51
C ARG A 302 -13.36 -5.47 -8.90
N GLU A 303 -12.31 -5.51 -9.72
CA GLU A 303 -12.33 -5.03 -11.12
C GLU A 303 -13.39 -5.77 -11.97
N ALA A 304 -13.58 -7.08 -11.75
CA ALA A 304 -14.64 -7.87 -12.38
C ALA A 304 -16.06 -7.56 -11.83
N TRP A 305 -16.20 -7.21 -10.56
CA TRP A 305 -17.47 -6.74 -9.97
C TRP A 305 -17.84 -5.31 -10.42
N PHE A 306 -16.84 -4.49 -10.73
CA PHE A 306 -16.98 -3.07 -11.09
C PHE A 306 -16.91 -2.79 -12.60
N GLY A 307 -16.76 -3.80 -13.46
CA GLY A 307 -16.96 -3.67 -14.91
C GLY A 307 -16.12 -2.58 -15.57
N LEU A 308 -14.91 -2.30 -15.06
CA LEU A 308 -13.96 -1.37 -15.68
C LEU A 308 -12.96 -2.08 -16.62
N GLY A 309 -13.23 -3.35 -16.95
CA GLY A 309 -12.54 -4.12 -17.97
C GLY A 309 -13.50 -4.57 -19.07
N SER A 310 -13.22 -4.14 -20.30
CA SER A 310 -13.76 -4.64 -21.57
C SER A 310 -15.27 -4.44 -21.83
N LEU A 311 -15.59 -3.31 -22.46
CA LEU A 311 -16.81 -3.14 -23.24
C LEU A 311 -16.45 -2.73 -24.68
N VAL A 312 -15.80 -3.62 -25.43
CA VAL A 312 -15.97 -3.77 -26.90
C VAL A 312 -15.55 -5.19 -27.30
N ALA A 313 -16.51 -6.12 -27.38
CA ALA A 313 -16.38 -7.30 -28.23
C ALA A 313 -17.76 -7.93 -28.47
N SER A 314 -18.56 -7.30 -29.34
CA SER A 314 -19.50 -8.02 -30.21
C SER A 314 -20.07 -7.07 -31.27
N GLY A 315 -19.85 -7.40 -32.55
CA GLY A 315 -20.60 -6.84 -33.68
C GLY A 315 -19.76 -6.19 -34.78
N GLY A 316 -19.41 -6.97 -35.80
CA GLY A 316 -19.51 -6.65 -37.23
C GLY A 316 -18.86 -5.38 -37.80
N VAL A 317 -17.75 -5.60 -38.53
CA VAL A 317 -17.33 -4.95 -39.80
C VAL A 317 -17.73 -3.47 -40.00
N ASP A 318 -16.77 -2.56 -39.82
CA ASP A 318 -16.31 -1.72 -40.92
C ASP A 318 -14.99 -1.01 -40.59
N SER A 319 -14.11 -1.00 -41.58
CA SER A 319 -12.77 -0.43 -41.54
C SER A 319 -12.80 1.10 -41.48
N ALA A 320 -11.92 1.66 -40.65
CA ALA A 320 -11.49 3.08 -40.54
C ALA A 320 -11.97 3.82 -39.28
N SER A 321 -11.25 3.61 -38.17
CA SER A 321 -11.01 4.63 -37.11
C SER A 321 -10.23 4.03 -35.93
N ARG A 322 -9.02 3.52 -36.18
CA ARG A 322 -8.03 3.28 -35.11
C ARG A 322 -6.98 4.38 -35.15
N SER A 323 -7.31 5.51 -34.55
CA SER A 323 -6.36 6.56 -34.16
C SER A 323 -7.08 7.41 -33.13
N THR A 324 -6.99 7.09 -31.83
CA THR A 324 -6.41 8.06 -30.88
C THR A 324 -6.08 7.48 -29.48
N ALA A 325 -6.23 6.18 -29.22
CA ALA A 325 -6.07 5.60 -27.87
C ALA A 325 -4.69 4.97 -27.55
N SER A 326 -3.59 5.36 -28.21
CA SER A 326 -2.28 4.68 -28.07
C SER A 326 -1.06 5.58 -27.75
N ALA A 327 -1.24 6.86 -27.39
CA ALA A 327 -0.12 7.80 -27.40
C ALA A 327 0.66 7.98 -26.07
N VAL A 328 0.24 7.39 -24.95
CA VAL A 328 0.86 7.69 -23.62
C VAL A 328 1.87 6.62 -23.13
N ASN A 329 2.08 5.50 -23.85
CA ASN A 329 2.90 4.38 -23.35
C ASN A 329 3.91 3.84 -24.40
N ARG A 330 4.83 4.68 -24.89
CA ARG A 330 5.84 4.30 -25.89
C ARG A 330 7.30 4.56 -25.50
N ARG A 331 7.60 5.00 -24.27
CA ARG A 331 8.99 5.24 -23.83
C ARG A 331 9.51 4.06 -23.01
N GLY A 332 10.76 3.68 -23.22
CA GLY A 332 11.41 2.54 -22.58
C GLY A 332 11.71 2.74 -21.09
N ILE A 333 12.21 1.67 -20.48
CA ILE A 333 12.60 1.57 -19.08
C ILE A 333 14.12 1.48 -18.99
N GLY A 334 14.72 2.46 -18.32
CA GLY A 334 16.14 2.52 -18.03
C GLY A 334 16.47 1.88 -16.69
N VAL A 335 17.66 1.31 -16.56
CA VAL A 335 18.12 0.71 -15.30
C VAL A 335 19.52 1.19 -14.95
N LEU A 336 19.68 1.74 -13.75
CA LEU A 336 20.96 1.96 -13.08
C LEU A 336 21.09 0.94 -11.95
N GLY A 337 22.21 0.24 -11.90
CA GLY A 337 22.38 -0.76 -10.86
C GLY A 337 23.60 -1.64 -10.98
N ASP A 338 23.52 -2.78 -10.31
CA ASP A 338 24.61 -3.73 -10.22
C ASP A 338 24.22 -5.15 -10.72
N SER A 339 24.91 -6.16 -10.19
CA SER A 339 24.67 -7.58 -10.43
C SER A 339 23.23 -8.07 -10.18
N TYR A 340 22.35 -7.32 -9.50
CA TYR A 340 20.93 -7.71 -9.39
C TYR A 340 20.14 -7.47 -10.67
N SER A 341 20.61 -6.57 -11.54
CA SER A 341 19.91 -6.15 -12.77
C SER A 341 20.73 -6.35 -14.05
N ASP A 342 22.05 -6.49 -13.97
CA ASP A 342 22.92 -6.91 -15.09
C ASP A 342 22.53 -8.32 -15.59
N GLU A 343 22.48 -8.56 -16.90
CA GLU A 343 21.89 -9.78 -17.46
C GLU A 343 22.60 -11.06 -17.00
N TYR A 344 21.83 -11.97 -16.39
CA TYR A 344 22.39 -13.18 -15.77
C TYR A 344 22.99 -14.13 -16.80
N GLN A 345 22.43 -14.15 -18.00
CA GLN A 345 22.83 -15.06 -19.08
C GLN A 345 24.29 -14.93 -19.53
N PHE A 346 24.93 -13.78 -19.27
CA PHE A 346 26.31 -13.54 -19.68
C PHE A 346 27.33 -13.82 -18.58
N THR A 347 26.89 -14.15 -17.36
CA THR A 347 27.80 -14.42 -16.27
C THR A 347 27.83 -15.90 -15.90
N LEU A 348 29.03 -16.49 -16.02
CA LEU A 348 29.32 -17.87 -15.65
C LEU A 348 29.88 -17.96 -14.21
N PRO A 349 29.78 -19.13 -13.56
CA PRO A 349 29.00 -20.30 -13.98
C PRO A 349 27.53 -20.24 -13.50
N ASP A 350 27.30 -19.63 -12.34
CA ASP A 350 26.05 -19.81 -11.57
C ASP A 350 24.86 -19.04 -12.15
N ARG A 351 25.07 -17.78 -12.52
CA ARG A 351 23.97 -16.90 -12.95
C ARG A 351 23.31 -17.34 -14.26
N ARG A 352 24.04 -18.00 -15.16
CA ARG A 352 23.48 -18.54 -16.41
C ARG A 352 22.36 -19.57 -16.18
N THR A 353 22.23 -20.16 -14.98
CA THR A 353 21.12 -21.06 -14.64
C THR A 353 19.84 -20.33 -14.23
N ALA A 354 19.88 -19.01 -14.12
CA ALA A 354 18.77 -18.18 -13.67
C ALA A 354 18.49 -16.99 -14.61
N ARG A 355 17.39 -16.29 -14.36
CA ARG A 355 16.98 -15.05 -15.05
C ARG A 355 16.79 -13.94 -14.03
N ASN A 356 17.27 -12.74 -14.35
CA ASN A 356 17.01 -11.57 -13.52
C ASN A 356 15.64 -10.94 -13.83
N TRP A 357 15.23 -9.97 -13.01
CA TRP A 357 13.93 -9.30 -13.16
C TRP A 357 13.76 -8.56 -14.49
N VAL A 358 14.82 -7.99 -15.07
CA VAL A 358 14.81 -7.31 -16.38
C VAL A 358 14.49 -8.30 -17.49
N GLU A 359 15.22 -9.42 -17.53
CA GLU A 359 14.98 -10.53 -18.48
C GLU A 359 13.56 -11.07 -18.34
N ILE A 360 13.09 -11.27 -17.10
CA ILE A 360 11.74 -11.77 -16.81
C ILE A 360 10.67 -10.80 -17.34
N LEU A 361 10.79 -9.50 -17.06
CA LEU A 361 9.80 -8.51 -17.49
C LEU A 361 9.78 -8.30 -19.00
N SER A 362 10.96 -8.31 -19.65
CA SER A 362 11.03 -8.28 -21.11
C SER A 362 10.33 -9.50 -21.71
N LEU A 363 10.61 -10.71 -21.20
CA LEU A 363 10.03 -11.96 -21.71
C LEU A 363 8.53 -12.10 -21.46
N THR A 364 8.06 -11.71 -20.27
CA THR A 364 6.68 -11.99 -19.83
C THR A 364 5.70 -10.87 -20.10
N ARG A 365 6.17 -9.63 -20.22
CA ARG A 365 5.33 -8.44 -20.40
C ARG A 365 5.71 -7.60 -21.61
N GLY A 366 6.79 -7.95 -22.32
CA GLY A 366 7.26 -7.18 -23.45
C GLY A 366 7.67 -5.76 -23.07
N LEU A 367 8.07 -5.53 -21.82
CA LEU A 367 8.53 -4.21 -21.40
C LEU A 367 9.81 -3.85 -22.16
N ASP A 368 9.84 -2.63 -22.65
CA ASP A 368 10.92 -2.12 -23.50
C ASP A 368 12.10 -1.65 -22.65
N PHE A 369 13.16 -2.46 -22.59
CA PHE A 369 14.46 -2.09 -22.03
C PHE A 369 15.46 -1.70 -23.13
N GLY A 370 14.97 -1.37 -24.32
CA GLY A 370 15.75 -1.10 -25.52
C GLY A 370 16.13 -2.38 -26.26
N ARG A 371 16.86 -2.22 -27.37
CA ARG A 371 17.24 -3.37 -28.19
C ARG A 371 18.19 -4.28 -27.42
N PHE A 372 18.11 -5.58 -27.70
CA PHE A 372 19.04 -6.57 -27.15
C PHE A 372 20.28 -6.75 -28.05
N SER A 373 21.48 -6.85 -27.47
CA SER A 373 22.73 -7.19 -28.19
C SER A 373 23.58 -8.20 -27.42
N ALA A 374 23.88 -9.34 -28.07
CA ALA A 374 24.83 -10.32 -27.56
C ALA A 374 26.30 -9.95 -27.87
N SER A 375 26.53 -9.12 -28.89
CA SER A 375 27.87 -8.61 -29.26
C SER A 375 28.29 -7.42 -28.40
N GLY A 376 27.31 -6.76 -27.78
CA GLY A 376 27.48 -5.65 -26.86
C GLY A 376 27.32 -4.27 -27.47
N TRP A 377 27.46 -3.24 -26.64
CA TRP A 377 27.33 -1.82 -27.01
C TRP A 377 28.44 -0.93 -26.41
N GLY A 378 29.56 -1.53 -26.02
CA GLY A 378 30.70 -0.83 -25.41
C GLY A 378 30.56 -0.58 -23.91
N SER A 379 31.67 -0.22 -23.28
CA SER A 379 31.77 0.08 -21.85
C SER A 379 31.08 1.41 -21.51
N PRO A 380 30.44 1.54 -20.34
CA PRO A 380 30.27 0.50 -19.31
C PRO A 380 29.16 -0.50 -19.57
N ARG A 381 28.26 -0.30 -20.54
CA ARG A 381 27.01 -1.07 -20.66
C ARG A 381 27.19 -2.53 -21.14
N ASP A 382 28.24 -2.85 -21.90
CA ASP A 382 28.60 -4.18 -22.44
C ASP A 382 27.49 -4.94 -23.19
N ARG A 383 26.99 -6.10 -22.75
CA ARG A 383 26.01 -6.92 -23.48
C ARG A 383 24.61 -6.75 -22.90
N GLY A 384 23.59 -7.29 -23.55
CA GLY A 384 22.22 -7.24 -23.06
C GLY A 384 21.40 -6.08 -23.61
N PHE A 385 20.47 -5.57 -22.79
CA PHE A 385 19.49 -4.55 -23.18
C PHE A 385 20.13 -3.15 -23.24
N GLU A 386 19.76 -2.37 -24.25
CA GLU A 386 20.34 -1.05 -24.54
C GLU A 386 20.13 -0.01 -23.43
N TYR A 387 19.02 -0.10 -22.68
CA TYR A 387 18.68 0.84 -21.61
C TYR A 387 19.03 0.29 -20.22
N ASN A 388 19.58 -0.92 -20.15
CA ASN A 388 20.10 -1.49 -18.92
C ASN A 388 21.58 -1.15 -18.76
N TRP A 389 21.88 -0.20 -17.90
CA TRP A 389 23.25 0.24 -17.58
C TRP A 389 23.81 -0.43 -16.33
N ALA A 390 23.07 -1.39 -15.75
CA ALA A 390 23.50 -2.08 -14.54
C ALA A 390 24.74 -2.94 -14.78
N ARG A 391 25.63 -3.02 -13.78
CA ARG A 391 26.92 -3.70 -13.93
C ARG A 391 27.29 -4.57 -12.76
N THR A 392 27.61 -5.82 -13.04
CA THR A 392 28.11 -6.78 -12.06
C THR A 392 29.26 -6.18 -11.25
N GLY A 393 29.11 -6.20 -9.92
CA GLY A 393 30.11 -5.71 -8.98
C GLY A 393 30.16 -4.19 -8.81
N ALA A 394 29.39 -3.42 -9.58
CA ALA A 394 29.44 -1.96 -9.50
C ALA A 394 29.03 -1.45 -8.11
N THR A 395 29.86 -0.57 -7.57
CA THR A 395 29.51 0.34 -6.47
C THR A 395 28.84 1.60 -7.02
N THR A 396 28.30 2.44 -6.14
CA THR A 396 27.87 3.78 -6.54
C THR A 396 29.03 4.61 -7.11
N GLY A 397 30.27 4.36 -6.68
CA GLY A 397 31.47 4.98 -7.22
C GLY A 397 31.71 4.60 -8.66
N ASP A 398 31.61 3.31 -8.97
CA ASP A 398 31.79 2.80 -10.34
C ASP A 398 30.68 3.29 -11.26
N MET A 399 29.44 3.35 -10.77
CA MET A 399 28.32 3.93 -11.50
C MET A 399 28.69 5.32 -12.01
N ILE A 400 29.14 6.19 -11.09
CA ILE A 400 29.54 7.57 -11.42
C ILE A 400 30.75 7.61 -12.35
N ALA A 401 31.84 6.92 -11.98
CA ALA A 401 33.13 6.99 -12.67
C ALA A 401 33.06 6.45 -14.10
N THR A 402 32.24 5.42 -14.33
CA THR A 402 32.11 4.80 -15.65
C THR A 402 31.01 5.42 -16.50
N GLY A 403 30.15 6.26 -15.92
CA GLY A 403 29.13 7.01 -16.66
C GLY A 403 27.84 6.25 -16.91
N GLN A 404 27.44 5.32 -16.02
CA GLN A 404 26.12 4.68 -16.13
C GLN A 404 24.98 5.72 -16.11
N GLN A 405 25.03 6.65 -15.16
CA GLN A 405 24.01 7.70 -14.99
C GLN A 405 24.00 8.70 -16.15
N THR A 406 25.15 9.04 -16.72
CA THR A 406 25.24 10.02 -17.83
C THR A 406 24.83 9.38 -19.15
N GLY A 407 25.22 8.13 -19.37
CA GLY A 407 24.78 7.35 -20.53
C GLY A 407 23.27 7.16 -20.57
N LEU A 408 22.67 6.77 -19.44
CA LEU A 408 21.22 6.63 -19.34
C LEU A 408 20.50 8.00 -19.40
N ALA A 409 21.07 9.04 -18.79
CA ALA A 409 20.53 10.40 -18.89
C ALA A 409 20.46 10.88 -20.34
N ALA A 410 21.44 10.53 -21.19
CA ALA A 410 21.39 10.85 -22.61
C ALA A 410 20.21 10.15 -23.33
N GLN A 411 19.86 8.92 -22.95
CA GLN A 411 18.68 8.20 -23.47
C GLN A 411 17.37 8.83 -22.97
N VAL A 412 17.34 9.28 -21.72
CA VAL A 412 16.20 10.02 -21.15
C VAL A 412 16.01 11.36 -21.88
N ALA A 413 17.07 12.13 -22.11
CA ALA A 413 17.01 13.42 -22.80
C ALA A 413 16.52 13.31 -24.26
N ARG A 414 16.80 12.18 -24.93
CA ARG A 414 16.27 11.90 -26.28
C ARG A 414 14.81 11.47 -26.28
N GLY A 415 14.23 11.18 -25.11
CA GLY A 415 12.89 10.66 -24.97
C GLY A 415 12.77 9.15 -25.22
N ASP A 416 13.90 8.43 -25.36
CA ASP A 416 13.94 6.99 -25.54
C ASP A 416 13.46 6.28 -24.26
N VAL A 417 13.80 6.84 -23.10
CA VAL A 417 13.48 6.28 -21.78
C VAL A 417 12.56 7.22 -21.00
N GLY A 418 11.45 6.69 -20.48
CA GLY A 418 10.45 7.45 -19.71
C GLY A 418 10.34 7.03 -18.24
N THR A 419 10.86 5.86 -17.88
CA THR A 419 10.93 5.39 -16.49
C THR A 419 12.33 4.85 -16.20
N VAL A 420 12.93 5.23 -15.08
CA VAL A 420 14.27 4.77 -14.68
C VAL A 420 14.20 4.06 -13.33
N PHE A 421 14.71 2.84 -13.25
CA PHE A 421 14.88 2.07 -12.03
C PHE A 421 16.31 2.23 -11.49
N VAL A 422 16.45 2.60 -10.21
CA VAL A 422 17.76 2.79 -9.57
C VAL A 422 17.90 1.84 -8.39
N PHE A 423 18.75 0.83 -8.55
CA PHE A 423 19.05 -0.16 -7.51
C PHE A 423 20.56 -0.44 -7.45
N ILE A 424 21.24 0.30 -6.59
CA ILE A 424 22.71 0.32 -6.46
C ILE A 424 23.07 0.61 -5.00
N GLY A 425 24.25 0.15 -4.57
CA GLY A 425 24.84 0.51 -3.28
C GLY A 425 25.23 -0.68 -2.40
N GLY A 426 24.74 -1.89 -2.70
CA GLY A 426 25.10 -3.09 -1.93
C GLY A 426 26.61 -3.35 -1.93
N ASN A 427 27.24 -3.25 -3.11
CA ASN A 427 28.68 -3.48 -3.23
C ASN A 427 29.52 -2.44 -2.48
N ASP A 428 29.07 -1.20 -2.31
CA ASP A 428 29.79 -0.20 -1.51
C ASP A 428 30.04 -0.68 -0.08
N PHE A 429 29.05 -1.35 0.52
CA PHE A 429 29.13 -1.88 1.87
C PHE A 429 29.80 -3.24 1.93
N ILE A 430 29.61 -4.09 0.91
CA ILE A 430 30.33 -5.38 0.80
C ILE A 430 31.84 -5.13 0.69
N ASP A 431 32.26 -4.20 -0.16
CA ASP A 431 33.67 -3.86 -0.35
C ASP A 431 34.26 -3.24 0.91
N ALA A 432 33.51 -2.36 1.57
CA ALA A 432 33.90 -1.78 2.86
C ALA A 432 34.15 -2.86 3.92
N MET A 433 33.24 -3.84 4.02
CA MET A 433 33.34 -4.96 4.97
C MET A 433 34.46 -5.95 4.62
N SER A 434 34.94 -5.94 3.38
CA SER A 434 36.03 -6.80 2.89
C SER A 434 37.42 -6.19 3.05
N LYS A 435 37.52 -4.94 3.49
CA LYS A 435 38.82 -4.28 3.74
C LYS A 435 39.55 -4.85 4.96
N SER A 436 40.86 -4.62 5.04
CA SER A 436 41.66 -4.96 6.23
C SER A 436 41.23 -4.19 7.49
N ASP A 437 40.74 -2.95 7.32
CA ASP A 437 40.02 -2.20 8.35
C ASP A 437 38.58 -1.90 7.86
N PRO A 438 37.61 -2.79 8.18
CA PRO A 438 36.22 -2.60 7.80
C PRO A 438 35.57 -1.34 8.37
N LYS A 439 36.01 -0.89 9.55
CA LYS A 439 35.43 0.28 10.21
C LYS A 439 35.80 1.56 9.45
N ALA A 440 37.08 1.71 9.09
CA ALA A 440 37.52 2.78 8.20
C ALA A 440 36.84 2.68 6.83
N GLY A 441 36.72 1.45 6.28
CA GLY A 441 36.00 1.20 5.05
C GLY A 441 34.57 1.72 5.05
N LEU A 442 33.80 1.45 6.12
CA LEU A 442 32.42 1.93 6.27
C LEU A 442 32.34 3.46 6.42
N GLN A 443 33.31 4.06 7.13
CA GLN A 443 33.40 5.52 7.29
C GLN A 443 33.64 6.24 5.95
N GLU A 444 34.40 5.62 5.04
CA GLU A 444 34.62 6.14 3.68
C GLU A 444 33.45 5.87 2.74
N ALA A 445 32.90 4.65 2.78
CA ALA A 445 31.89 4.19 1.82
C ALA A 445 30.56 4.93 1.97
N LEU A 446 30.08 5.15 3.21
CA LEU A 446 28.78 5.76 3.46
C LEU A 446 28.63 7.18 2.86
N PRO A 447 29.49 8.18 3.17
CA PRO A 447 29.34 9.52 2.62
C PRO A 447 29.46 9.54 1.09
N ARG A 448 30.35 8.71 0.53
CA ARG A 448 30.51 8.55 -0.92
C ARG A 448 29.24 7.99 -1.56
N ALA A 449 28.67 6.92 -1.01
CA ALA A 449 27.46 6.30 -1.51
C ALA A 449 26.26 7.26 -1.47
N LEU A 450 26.09 8.00 -0.36
CA LEU A 450 25.07 9.04 -0.23
C LEU A 450 25.20 10.11 -1.31
N ALA A 451 26.42 10.63 -1.52
CA ALA A 451 26.68 11.68 -2.52
C ALA A 451 26.44 11.19 -3.95
N ASN A 452 26.99 10.02 -4.31
CA ASN A 452 26.87 9.43 -5.63
C ASN A 452 25.41 9.11 -6.00
N TYR A 453 24.63 8.58 -5.06
CA TYR A 453 23.22 8.29 -5.31
C TYR A 453 22.42 9.57 -5.60
N ARG A 454 22.66 10.65 -4.83
CA ARG A 454 22.03 11.96 -5.10
C ARG A 454 22.43 12.50 -6.46
N LEU A 455 23.72 12.39 -6.82
CA LEU A 455 24.23 12.83 -8.12
C LEU A 455 23.56 12.06 -9.26
N ALA A 456 23.45 10.73 -9.17
CA ALA A 456 22.81 9.92 -10.21
C ALA A 456 21.33 10.28 -10.38
N VAL A 457 20.57 10.35 -9.29
CA VAL A 457 19.15 10.77 -9.33
C VAL A 457 19.01 12.18 -9.90
N GLY A 458 19.85 13.12 -9.48
CA GLY A 458 19.86 14.49 -10.00
C GLY A 458 20.18 14.55 -11.49
N THR A 459 21.15 13.75 -11.95
CA THR A 459 21.56 13.68 -13.36
C THR A 459 20.40 13.21 -14.24
N ILE A 460 19.67 12.17 -13.83
CA ILE A 460 18.51 11.67 -14.58
C ILE A 460 17.37 12.70 -14.61
N ARG A 461 17.07 13.35 -13.48
CA ARG A 461 16.02 14.39 -13.43
C ARG A 461 16.35 15.63 -14.24
N ALA A 462 17.64 15.99 -14.34
CA ALA A 462 18.08 17.11 -15.15
C ALA A 462 17.94 16.84 -16.66
N ALA A 463 17.95 15.57 -17.07
CA ALA A 463 17.80 15.17 -18.47
C ALA A 463 16.36 15.32 -19.00
N ASP A 464 15.36 14.97 -18.19
CA ASP A 464 13.95 15.23 -18.46
C ASP A 464 13.20 15.38 -17.12
N PRO A 465 12.63 16.56 -16.79
CA PRO A 465 11.88 16.73 -15.56
C PRO A 465 10.59 15.88 -15.49
N GLU A 466 10.10 15.33 -16.61
CA GLU A 466 8.95 14.42 -16.69
C GLU A 466 9.32 12.94 -16.53
N VAL A 467 10.60 12.59 -16.47
CA VAL A 467 11.04 11.21 -16.26
C VAL A 467 10.51 10.67 -14.93
N ARG A 468 10.02 9.44 -14.95
CA ARG A 468 9.58 8.72 -13.75
C ARG A 468 10.76 7.96 -13.16
N LEU A 469 10.93 7.99 -11.85
CA LEU A 469 11.99 7.26 -11.16
C LEU A 469 11.39 6.21 -10.24
N VAL A 470 11.99 5.03 -10.21
CA VAL A 470 11.71 4.00 -9.21
C VAL A 470 13.00 3.77 -8.43
N LEU A 471 13.03 4.22 -7.18
CA LEU A 471 14.18 4.12 -6.31
C LEU A 471 14.02 2.90 -5.40
N ALA A 472 14.97 1.96 -5.47
CA ALA A 472 14.95 0.76 -4.63
C ALA A 472 15.91 0.89 -3.45
N THR A 473 15.44 0.59 -2.25
CA THR A 473 16.32 0.45 -1.07
C THR A 473 17.14 -0.84 -1.17
N VAL A 474 18.25 -0.89 -0.46
CA VAL A 474 19.17 -2.05 -0.48
C VAL A 474 18.95 -2.92 0.77
N PRO A 475 18.56 -4.19 0.62
CA PRO A 475 18.47 -5.12 1.74
C PRO A 475 19.79 -5.25 2.48
N ASP A 476 19.72 -5.38 3.81
CA ASP A 476 20.89 -5.53 4.67
C ASP A 476 21.77 -6.72 4.24
N ILE A 477 23.05 -6.45 3.96
CA ILE A 477 24.00 -7.46 3.49
C ILE A 477 24.29 -8.53 4.53
N ARG A 478 23.99 -8.28 5.82
CA ARG A 478 24.16 -9.27 6.89
C ARG A 478 23.36 -10.55 6.65
N HIS A 479 22.31 -10.48 5.83
CA HIS A 479 21.44 -11.61 5.50
C HIS A 479 21.84 -12.35 4.22
N LEU A 480 22.93 -11.93 3.57
CA LEU A 480 23.51 -12.71 2.48
C LEU A 480 24.26 -13.91 3.07
N PRO A 481 24.22 -15.09 2.42
CA PRO A 481 24.99 -16.27 2.84
C PRO A 481 26.48 -15.98 3.07
N GLU A 482 27.06 -15.06 2.29
CA GLU A 482 28.44 -14.59 2.46
C GLU A 482 28.74 -13.98 3.84
N PHE A 483 27.75 -13.37 4.51
CA PHE A 483 27.91 -12.72 5.81
C PHE A 483 27.22 -13.49 6.94
N ASP A 484 26.05 -14.07 6.70
CA ASP A 484 25.26 -14.77 7.72
C ASP A 484 25.98 -16.01 8.25
N GLY A 485 26.58 -16.82 7.37
CA GLY A 485 27.38 -17.98 7.77
C GLY A 485 28.54 -17.60 8.70
N PRO A 486 29.46 -16.70 8.28
CA PRO A 486 30.52 -16.21 9.16
C PRO A 486 30.03 -15.58 10.47
N LEU A 487 28.87 -14.91 10.49
CA LEU A 487 28.29 -14.36 11.72
C LEU A 487 27.86 -15.47 12.69
N GLN A 488 27.17 -16.50 12.18
CA GLN A 488 26.73 -17.63 13.00
C GLN A 488 27.91 -18.44 13.55
N GLU A 489 28.99 -18.57 12.76
CA GLU A 489 30.21 -19.27 13.14
C GLU A 489 31.15 -18.42 14.03
N GLY A 490 30.80 -17.16 14.33
CA GLY A 490 31.63 -16.25 15.12
C GLY A 490 32.90 -15.77 14.41
N ARG A 491 33.04 -16.01 13.11
CA ARG A 491 34.15 -15.55 12.27
C ARG A 491 34.03 -14.08 11.86
N LEU A 492 32.82 -13.53 11.86
CA LEU A 492 32.56 -12.10 11.69
C LEU A 492 32.02 -11.48 12.99
N PRO A 493 32.63 -10.41 13.53
CA PRO A 493 32.14 -9.77 14.75
C PRO A 493 30.73 -9.18 14.55
N VAL A 494 29.79 -9.55 15.44
CA VAL A 494 28.40 -9.05 15.41
C VAL A 494 28.35 -7.52 15.44
N ARG A 495 29.19 -6.89 16.27
CA ARG A 495 29.27 -5.43 16.37
C ARG A 495 29.62 -4.76 15.05
N LEU A 496 30.51 -5.38 14.26
CA LEU A 496 30.90 -4.84 12.96
C LEU A 496 29.75 -4.97 11.94
N ALA A 497 29.01 -6.09 11.96
CA ALA A 497 27.82 -6.23 11.14
C ALA A 497 26.70 -5.25 11.55
N ASP A 498 26.56 -4.95 12.84
CA ASP A 498 25.62 -3.94 13.35
C ASP A 498 26.03 -2.52 12.91
N ASP A 499 27.32 -2.19 12.92
CA ASP A 499 27.84 -0.91 12.39
C ASP A 499 27.55 -0.77 10.88
N CYS A 500 27.72 -1.86 10.11
CA CYS A 500 27.35 -1.90 8.70
C CYS A 500 25.84 -1.75 8.50
N THR A 501 25.02 -2.48 9.27
CA THR A 501 23.56 -2.37 9.28
C THR A 501 23.12 -0.92 9.50
N ALA A 502 23.75 -0.23 10.47
CA ALA A 502 23.47 1.16 10.77
C ALA A 502 23.86 2.11 9.63
N ALA A 503 24.99 1.87 8.98
CA ALA A 503 25.43 2.65 7.81
C ALA A 503 24.47 2.48 6.62
N MET A 504 24.10 1.23 6.29
CA MET A 504 23.09 0.94 5.26
C MET A 504 21.73 1.53 5.60
N GLY A 505 21.34 1.54 6.88
CA GLY A 505 20.13 2.20 7.36
C GLY A 505 20.09 3.69 7.03
N LYS A 506 21.22 4.40 7.21
CA LYS A 506 21.36 5.82 6.82
C LYS A 506 21.28 6.00 5.29
N TYR A 507 21.90 5.11 4.52
CA TYR A 507 21.81 5.11 3.07
C TYR A 507 20.37 4.92 2.57
N ASN A 508 19.68 3.89 3.06
CA ASN A 508 18.29 3.64 2.73
C ASN A 508 17.35 4.75 3.21
N ALA A 509 17.63 5.40 4.34
CA ALA A 509 16.87 6.56 4.80
C ALA A 509 16.94 7.73 3.79
N GLN A 510 18.08 7.93 3.12
CA GLN A 510 18.18 8.91 2.03
C GLN A 510 17.37 8.49 0.80
N ILE A 511 17.48 7.22 0.39
CA ILE A 511 16.72 6.69 -0.76
C ILE A 511 15.22 6.88 -0.54
N ARG A 512 14.76 6.53 0.68
CA ARG A 512 13.43 6.88 1.14
C ARG A 512 13.27 8.37 0.96
N ALA A 513 13.95 9.24 1.72
CA ALA A 513 13.82 10.70 1.69
C ALA A 513 13.58 11.29 0.29
N LEU A 514 14.41 10.92 -0.70
CA LEU A 514 14.28 11.37 -2.09
C LEU A 514 12.92 11.04 -2.73
N ALA A 515 12.28 9.93 -2.37
CA ALA A 515 11.02 9.49 -2.95
C ALA A 515 9.73 10.12 -2.35
N ALA A 516 9.72 10.65 -1.11
CA ALA A 516 8.47 11.19 -0.52
C ALA A 516 8.03 12.50 -1.15
N GLY A 517 9.01 13.31 -1.57
CA GLY A 517 8.76 14.69 -1.97
C GLY A 517 8.23 14.86 -3.39
N ASP A 518 8.19 13.79 -4.20
CA ASP A 518 7.99 13.92 -5.65
C ASP A 518 7.02 12.86 -6.20
N ARG A 519 5.96 13.33 -6.89
CA ARG A 519 4.95 12.49 -7.55
C ARG A 519 5.52 11.64 -8.69
N LYS A 520 6.65 12.05 -9.25
CA LYS A 520 7.37 11.34 -10.32
C LYS A 520 8.35 10.30 -9.79
N ILE A 521 8.49 10.16 -8.47
CA ILE A 521 9.38 9.18 -7.85
C ILE A 521 8.55 8.14 -7.09
N ALA A 522 8.76 6.87 -7.39
CA ALA A 522 8.24 5.72 -6.67
C ALA A 522 9.33 5.14 -5.77
N LEU A 523 8.94 4.68 -4.58
CA LEU A 523 9.81 3.89 -3.71
C LEU A 523 9.47 2.41 -3.86
N LEU A 524 10.49 1.58 -4.10
CA LEU A 524 10.43 0.13 -3.94
C LEU A 524 11.28 -0.26 -2.72
N ASP A 525 10.65 -0.40 -1.55
CA ASP A 525 11.38 -0.61 -0.30
C ASP A 525 11.78 -2.09 -0.09
N LEU A 526 12.78 -2.56 -0.82
CA LEU A 526 13.29 -3.94 -0.74
C LEU A 526 13.90 -4.28 0.63
N ASP A 527 14.49 -3.30 1.32
CA ASP A 527 14.99 -3.47 2.68
C ASP A 527 13.85 -3.79 3.67
N LEU A 528 12.74 -3.04 3.62
CA LEU A 528 11.57 -3.37 4.42
C LEU A 528 11.00 -4.74 4.04
N VAL A 529 10.87 -5.03 2.75
CA VAL A 529 10.40 -6.35 2.27
C VAL A 529 11.27 -7.48 2.83
N ALA A 530 12.59 -7.35 2.78
CA ALA A 530 13.52 -8.36 3.27
C ALA A 530 13.40 -8.55 4.80
N ARG A 531 13.25 -7.44 5.56
CA ARG A 531 13.06 -7.49 7.01
C ARG A 531 11.73 -8.16 7.38
N LEU A 532 10.64 -7.87 6.67
CA LEU A 532 9.35 -8.52 6.89
C LEU A 532 9.41 -10.02 6.55
N ALA A 533 10.06 -10.39 5.45
CA ALA A 533 10.27 -11.80 5.11
C ALA A 533 11.08 -12.54 6.18
N ALA A 534 12.09 -11.89 6.77
CA ALA A 534 12.90 -12.46 7.85
C ALA A 534 12.13 -12.64 9.18
N LEU A 535 11.01 -11.95 9.38
CA LEU A 535 10.11 -12.19 10.52
C LEU A 535 9.28 -13.47 10.33
N GLU A 536 8.89 -13.78 9.09
CA GLU A 536 8.19 -15.03 8.78
C GLU A 536 9.14 -16.22 8.89
N SER A 537 10.30 -16.13 8.25
CA SER A 537 11.36 -17.12 8.40
C SER A 537 12.71 -16.56 7.97
N ARG A 538 13.74 -16.84 8.76
CA ARG A 538 15.14 -16.55 8.40
C ARG A 538 15.71 -17.60 7.45
N ASP A 539 15.25 -18.84 7.60
CA ASP A 539 15.82 -19.98 6.91
C ASP A 539 15.21 -20.18 5.51
N HIS A 540 14.00 -19.63 5.30
CA HIS A 540 13.27 -19.81 4.05
C HIS A 540 12.55 -18.54 3.60
N ALA A 541 12.33 -18.42 2.30
CA ALA A 541 11.38 -17.46 1.73
C ALA A 541 10.25 -18.22 1.02
N VAL A 542 9.03 -17.70 1.07
CA VAL A 542 7.91 -18.25 0.29
C VAL A 542 7.67 -17.38 -0.93
N VAL A 543 7.82 -17.96 -2.12
CA VAL A 543 7.57 -17.30 -3.41
C VAL A 543 6.59 -18.14 -4.22
N ALA A 544 5.46 -17.53 -4.62
CA ALA A 544 4.40 -18.21 -5.37
C ALA A 544 3.97 -19.56 -4.74
N GLY A 545 3.91 -19.60 -3.41
CA GLY A 545 3.57 -20.81 -2.65
C GLY A 545 4.69 -21.85 -2.52
N ARG A 546 5.85 -21.66 -3.15
CA ARG A 546 7.04 -22.52 -2.97
C ARG A 546 7.96 -21.97 -1.89
N ARG A 547 8.47 -22.85 -1.03
CA ARG A 547 9.47 -22.55 -0.01
C ARG A 547 10.87 -22.65 -0.63
N LEU A 548 11.64 -21.58 -0.53
CA LEU A 548 13.02 -21.48 -1.03
C LEU A 548 14.00 -21.44 0.15
N ASP A 549 15.04 -22.26 0.10
CA ASP A 549 16.10 -22.32 1.11
C ASP A 549 16.99 -21.07 1.01
N ARG A 550 17.07 -20.30 2.11
CA ARG A 550 17.92 -19.09 2.20
C ARG A 550 19.30 -19.36 2.79
N ILE A 551 19.47 -20.49 3.47
CA ILE A 551 20.70 -20.82 4.20
C ILE A 551 21.71 -21.51 3.29
N ARG A 552 21.24 -22.44 2.46
CA ARG A 552 22.10 -23.22 1.56
C ARG A 552 21.99 -22.68 0.13
N PRO A 553 22.89 -21.80 -0.31
CA PRO A 553 22.91 -21.29 -1.67
C PRO A 553 23.16 -22.42 -2.69
N GLY A 554 22.60 -22.26 -3.89
CA GLY A 554 22.78 -23.22 -4.97
C GLY A 554 21.98 -22.86 -6.21
N ASN A 555 22.26 -23.53 -7.32
CA ASN A 555 21.69 -23.18 -8.62
C ASN A 555 20.36 -23.90 -8.93
N SER A 556 19.84 -24.68 -7.99
CA SER A 556 18.55 -25.35 -8.10
C SER A 556 17.38 -24.41 -7.76
N SER A 557 16.20 -24.69 -8.32
CA SER A 557 15.03 -23.80 -8.21
C SER A 557 14.42 -23.71 -6.81
N ASP A 558 14.83 -24.57 -5.89
CA ASP A 558 14.46 -24.56 -4.47
C ASP A 558 15.37 -23.67 -3.61
N ARG A 559 16.36 -22.99 -4.21
CA ARG A 559 17.29 -22.08 -3.52
C ARG A 559 16.87 -20.63 -3.73
N PHE A 560 16.96 -19.85 -2.66
CA PHE A 560 16.73 -18.41 -2.75
C PHE A 560 17.94 -17.71 -3.37
N PHE A 561 19.14 -18.02 -2.88
CA PHE A 561 20.41 -17.51 -3.39
C PHE A 561 21.08 -18.54 -4.30
N LEU A 562 21.69 -18.07 -5.39
CA LEU A 562 22.55 -18.86 -6.26
C LEU A 562 23.84 -19.26 -5.52
N ALA A 563 24.57 -20.22 -6.09
CA ALA A 563 25.80 -20.76 -5.48
C ALA A 563 26.89 -19.70 -5.25
N ASP A 564 26.74 -18.53 -5.86
CA ASP A 564 27.60 -17.37 -5.71
C ASP A 564 27.40 -16.54 -4.43
N LEU A 565 26.58 -17.04 -3.50
CA LEU A 565 26.34 -16.52 -2.15
C LEU A 565 25.64 -15.15 -2.07
N ARG A 566 25.36 -14.48 -3.19
CA ARG A 566 24.85 -13.10 -3.19
C ARG A 566 23.57 -12.94 -3.99
N ARG A 567 23.48 -13.54 -5.18
CA ARG A 567 22.43 -13.19 -6.14
C ARG A 567 21.21 -14.10 -5.97
N PRO A 568 19.98 -13.55 -5.97
CA PRO A 568 18.78 -14.38 -5.92
C PRO A 568 18.56 -15.19 -7.21
N GLY A 569 18.00 -16.38 -7.08
CA GLY A 569 17.59 -17.21 -8.22
C GLY A 569 16.32 -16.70 -8.93
N THR A 570 15.94 -17.36 -10.03
CA THR A 570 14.83 -16.92 -10.92
C THR A 570 13.53 -16.64 -10.19
N LEU A 571 13.12 -17.47 -9.22
CA LEU A 571 11.86 -17.26 -8.49
C LEU A 571 11.91 -15.99 -7.64
N ALA A 572 13.01 -15.75 -6.92
CA ALA A 572 13.19 -14.54 -6.14
C ALA A 572 13.28 -13.28 -7.02
N GLN A 573 13.94 -13.38 -8.18
CA GLN A 573 13.97 -12.33 -9.20
C GLN A 573 12.59 -12.07 -9.84
N ALA A 574 11.76 -13.10 -10.00
CA ALA A 574 10.38 -12.95 -10.45
C ALA A 574 9.51 -12.19 -9.42
N GLU A 575 9.80 -12.37 -8.13
CA GLU A 575 9.13 -11.57 -7.10
C GLU A 575 9.61 -10.11 -7.09
N LEU A 576 10.88 -9.83 -7.39
CA LEU A 576 11.35 -8.47 -7.64
C LEU A 576 10.62 -7.85 -8.86
N ALA A 577 10.50 -8.60 -9.95
CA ALA A 577 9.75 -8.19 -11.15
C ALA A 577 8.27 -7.88 -10.83
N ARG A 578 7.61 -8.74 -10.04
CA ARG A 578 6.23 -8.51 -9.58
C ARG A 578 6.13 -7.23 -8.78
N LYS A 579 7.03 -7.01 -7.81
CA LYS A 579 7.01 -5.80 -6.98
C LYS A 579 7.28 -4.54 -7.78
N PHE A 580 8.17 -4.60 -8.77
CA PHE A 580 8.35 -3.49 -9.72
C PHE A 580 7.04 -3.12 -10.42
N ILE A 581 6.32 -4.10 -10.99
CA ILE A 581 5.01 -3.89 -11.64
C ILE A 581 4.02 -3.25 -10.66
N GLN A 582 3.91 -3.80 -9.45
CA GLN A 582 3.01 -3.28 -8.41
C GLN A 582 3.34 -1.82 -8.08
N THR A 583 4.63 -1.50 -7.91
CA THR A 583 5.10 -0.14 -7.62
C THR A 583 4.77 0.84 -8.73
N VAL A 584 5.10 0.53 -9.99
CA VAL A 584 4.83 1.47 -11.10
C VAL A 584 3.35 1.61 -11.43
N ASN A 585 2.56 0.54 -11.25
CA ASN A 585 1.11 0.61 -11.39
C ASN A 585 0.49 1.49 -10.30
N ALA A 586 0.89 1.28 -9.05
CA ALA A 586 0.36 2.04 -7.93
C ALA A 586 0.77 3.52 -7.99
N ARG A 587 2.04 3.79 -8.35
CA ARG A 587 2.56 5.17 -8.37
C ARG A 587 2.17 5.94 -9.62
N PHE A 588 2.27 5.32 -10.78
CA PHE A 588 2.23 6.00 -12.08
C PHE A 588 1.02 5.61 -12.93
N GLY A 589 0.18 4.68 -12.49
CA GLY A 589 -0.96 4.20 -13.28
C GLY A 589 -0.53 3.48 -14.56
N ALA A 590 0.62 2.79 -14.55
CA ALA A 590 1.23 2.19 -15.74
C ALA A 590 0.40 1.07 -16.40
N ALA A 591 -0.62 0.54 -15.70
CA ALA A 591 -1.55 -0.49 -16.17
C ALA A 591 -0.86 -1.76 -16.75
N ILE A 592 0.29 -2.14 -16.18
CA ILE A 592 1.01 -3.37 -16.57
C ILE A 592 0.37 -4.57 -15.87
N ASP A 593 0.05 -5.64 -16.61
CA ASP A 593 -0.54 -6.84 -16.01
C ASP A 593 0.37 -7.45 -14.91
N PRO A 594 -0.14 -7.71 -13.69
CA PRO A 594 0.66 -8.32 -12.62
C PRO A 594 1.17 -9.72 -12.97
N LEU A 595 2.35 -10.10 -12.47
CA LEU A 595 2.91 -11.47 -12.58
C LEU A 595 2.20 -12.42 -11.61
N ARG A 596 1.43 -13.39 -12.13
CA ARG A 596 0.68 -14.36 -11.34
C ARG A 596 1.58 -15.49 -10.84
N ASP A 597 1.21 -16.12 -9.72
CA ASP A 597 1.96 -17.25 -9.15
C ASP A 597 2.24 -18.36 -10.16
N ALA A 598 1.24 -18.75 -10.95
CA ALA A 598 1.40 -19.76 -12.00
C ALA A 598 2.35 -19.35 -13.14
N GLU A 599 2.53 -18.06 -13.39
CA GLU A 599 3.54 -17.57 -14.35
C GLU A 599 4.93 -17.66 -13.74
N ILE A 600 5.09 -17.25 -12.48
CA ILE A 600 6.36 -17.31 -11.75
C ILE A 600 6.88 -18.75 -11.67
N LEU A 601 6.02 -19.71 -11.34
CA LEU A 601 6.41 -21.13 -11.25
C LEU A 601 6.84 -21.70 -12.61
N ARG A 602 6.17 -21.32 -13.70
CA ARG A 602 6.53 -21.76 -15.06
C ARG A 602 7.93 -21.31 -15.50
N LEU A 603 8.46 -20.20 -14.97
CA LEU A 603 9.81 -19.71 -15.30
C LEU A 603 10.91 -20.72 -14.96
N VAL A 604 10.68 -21.61 -13.99
CA VAL A 604 11.63 -22.66 -13.60
C VAL A 604 11.20 -24.06 -14.02
N ASP A 605 9.93 -24.26 -14.37
CA ASP A 605 9.45 -25.55 -14.88
C ASP A 605 9.75 -25.69 -16.40
N ASP A 606 9.66 -24.61 -17.19
CA ASP A 606 10.04 -24.62 -18.62
C ASP A 606 11.55 -24.77 -18.86
N SER A 607 12.38 -24.43 -17.86
CA SER A 607 13.83 -24.64 -17.91
C SER A 607 14.21 -26.09 -17.58
N LEU A 608 13.33 -26.84 -16.90
CA LEU A 608 13.45 -28.30 -16.75
C LEU A 608 13.04 -29.02 -18.05
N ALA A 609 12.03 -28.52 -18.79
CA ALA A 609 11.61 -29.10 -20.07
C ALA A 609 12.61 -28.87 -21.23
N ARG A 610 13.39 -27.78 -21.21
CA ARG A 610 14.44 -27.53 -22.22
C ARG A 610 15.76 -28.27 -21.95
N ARG A 611 15.91 -28.91 -20.78
CA ARG A 611 17.07 -29.75 -20.46
C ARG A 611 16.92 -31.21 -20.90
N THR A 612 15.74 -31.62 -21.35
CA THR A 612 15.50 -32.97 -21.92
C THR A 612 15.48 -32.99 -23.46
N SER A 613 15.67 -31.85 -24.14
CA SER A 613 15.62 -31.77 -25.61
C SER A 613 16.86 -31.16 -26.29
N SER A 614 17.99 -31.08 -25.60
CA SER A 614 19.27 -30.71 -26.25
C SER A 614 20.45 -31.52 -25.72
N SER A 615 20.55 -32.76 -26.21
CA SER A 615 21.82 -33.47 -26.39
C SER A 615 22.09 -33.55 -27.90
N PRO A 616 23.27 -33.15 -28.39
CA PRO A 616 24.01 -33.95 -29.35
C PRO A 616 24.46 -35.26 -28.70
#